data_AF-A0A1H0ATM0-F1
#
_entry.id   AF-A0A1H0ATM0-F1
#
_cell.length_a   1.000
_cell.length_b   1.000
_cell.length_c   1.000
_cell.angle_alpha   90.00
_cell.angle_beta   90.00
_cell.angle_gamma   90.00
#
_symmetry.space_group_name_H-M   'P 1'
#
loop_
_entity.id
_entity.type
_entity.pdbx_description
1 polymer ?
#
loop_
_entity_poly.entity_id
_entity_poly.type
_entity_poly.pdbx_seq_one_letter_code
_entity_poly.pdbx_strand_id
1 'polypeptide(L)'
;MGPLKIILFTIVLSVVGYIGYVFLTFDLLTVENERIRTVRIYGKPYALAFYRVNGNATVQSGIQIRKIQEGEEHLLKHYDRYNSIAFLTVGKGVLKIGLKEDGVEPKVIDSMFLTLP
;
A
#
# COMPACT_ATOMS: atom_id res chain seq x y z
N MET A 1 17.09 51.46 0.47
CA MET A 1 16.46 50.44 1.34
C MET A 1 17.43 50.20 2.49
N GLY A 2 17.04 50.41 3.75
CA GLY A 2 17.97 50.24 4.88
C GLY A 2 18.42 48.78 5.05
N PRO A 3 19.59 48.50 5.64
CA PRO A 3 20.13 47.15 5.77
C PRO A 3 19.18 46.19 6.48
N LEU A 4 18.41 46.68 7.45
CA LEU A 4 17.38 45.92 8.16
C LEU A 4 16.26 45.41 7.24
N LYS A 5 15.84 46.21 6.25
CA LYS A 5 14.79 45.82 5.29
C LYS A 5 15.27 44.73 4.34
N ILE A 6 16.56 44.76 3.98
CA ILE A 6 17.19 43.75 3.13
C ILE A 6 17.27 42.43 3.88
N ILE A 7 17.72 42.44 5.14
CA ILE A 7 17.80 41.24 5.99
C ILE A 7 16.41 40.61 6.16
N LEU A 8 15.40 41.43 6.46
CA LEU A 8 14.02 40.94 6.64
C LEU A 8 13.49 40.29 5.35
N PHE A 9 13.75 40.90 4.20
CA PHE A 9 13.33 40.37 2.90
C PHE A 9 13.99 39.03 2.59
N THR A 10 15.30 38.89 2.85
CA THR A 10 16.02 37.63 2.65
C THR A 10 15.48 36.52 3.54
N ILE A 11 15.18 36.82 4.82
CA ILE A 11 14.59 35.83 5.74
C ILE A 11 13.23 35.36 5.23
N VAL A 12 12.36 36.30 4.83
CA VAL A 12 11.04 35.96 4.28
C VAL A 12 11.17 35.10 3.03
N LEU A 13 12.08 35.46 2.12
CA LEU A 13 12.32 34.70 0.89
C LEU A 13 12.80 33.28 1.19
N SER A 14 13.71 33.12 2.15
CA SER A 14 14.20 31.81 2.60
C SER A 14 13.09 30.96 3.23
N VAL A 15 12.21 31.56 4.04
CA VAL A 15 11.08 30.85 4.66
C VAL A 15 10.08 30.41 3.59
N VAL A 16 9.73 31.29 2.65
CA VAL A 16 8.83 30.95 1.54
C VAL A 16 9.43 29.87 0.65
N GLY A 17 10.73 29.98 0.34
CA GLY A 17 11.45 28.96 -0.41
C GLY A 17 11.49 27.61 0.29
N TYR A 18 11.70 27.60 1.62
CA TYR A 18 11.68 26.38 2.43
C TYR A 18 10.30 25.73 2.47
N ILE A 19 9.24 26.51 2.67
CA ILE A 19 7.86 26.01 2.64
C ILE A 19 7.57 25.39 1.26
N GLY A 20 7.90 26.09 0.17
CA GLY A 20 7.73 25.57 -1.19
C GLY A 20 8.50 24.27 -1.43
N TYR A 21 9.75 24.20 -0.97
CA TYR A 21 10.57 22.99 -1.02
C TYR A 21 9.93 21.82 -0.24
N VAL A 22 9.42 22.08 0.96
CA VAL A 22 8.73 21.07 1.76
C VAL A 22 7.51 20.56 1.00
N PHE A 23 6.65 21.43 0.46
CA PHE A 23 5.48 21.01 -0.31
C PHE A 23 5.82 20.23 -1.58
N LEU A 24 6.91 20.58 -2.27
CA LEU A 24 7.37 19.86 -3.47
C LEU A 24 7.99 18.49 -3.14
N THR A 25 8.55 18.35 -1.94
CA THR A 25 9.20 17.12 -1.46
C THR A 25 8.26 16.27 -0.60
N PHE A 26 7.12 16.83 -0.17
CA PHE A 26 6.12 16.12 0.59
C PHE A 26 5.39 15.18 -0.35
N ASP A 27 5.78 13.91 -0.29
CA ASP A 27 5.20 12.87 -1.10
C ASP A 27 3.87 12.43 -0.46
N LEU A 28 2.83 13.27 -0.60
CA LEU A 28 1.45 12.94 -0.23
C LEU A 28 0.91 11.72 -1.00
N LEU A 29 1.63 11.28 -2.04
CA LEU A 29 1.23 10.27 -2.99
C LEU A 29 1.99 8.95 -2.84
N THR A 30 2.97 8.84 -1.92
CA THR A 30 3.57 7.54 -1.60
C THR A 30 2.55 6.70 -0.82
N VAL A 31 1.79 5.91 -1.56
CA VAL A 31 0.99 4.83 -0.99
C VAL A 31 1.96 3.75 -0.54
N GLU A 32 2.27 3.74 0.75
CA GLU A 32 3.14 2.73 1.35
C GLU A 32 2.41 1.39 1.33
N ASN A 33 2.92 0.48 0.49
CA ASN A 33 2.43 -0.89 0.40
C ASN A 33 3.24 -1.77 1.35
N GLU A 34 2.70 -2.05 2.53
CA GLU A 34 3.35 -2.90 3.52
C GLU A 34 3.17 -4.37 3.14
N ARG A 35 4.27 -5.12 2.97
CA ARG A 35 4.18 -6.56 2.68
C ARG A 35 3.80 -7.33 3.94
N ILE A 36 2.59 -7.87 3.97
CA ILE A 36 2.05 -8.61 5.13
C ILE A 36 2.54 -10.05 5.14
N ARG A 37 2.50 -10.72 3.98
CA ARG A 37 2.74 -12.16 3.89
C ARG A 37 3.21 -12.58 2.51
N THR A 38 4.04 -13.61 2.45
CA THR A 38 4.39 -14.29 1.19
C THR A 38 4.09 -15.78 1.31
N VAL A 39 3.48 -16.35 0.29
CA VAL A 39 3.07 -17.76 0.24
C VAL A 39 3.62 -18.37 -1.03
N ARG A 40 4.46 -19.41 -0.90
CA ARG A 40 4.94 -20.17 -2.06
C ARG A 40 3.89 -21.22 -2.43
N ILE A 41 3.49 -21.26 -3.69
CA ILE A 41 2.53 -22.24 -4.17
C ILE A 41 3.28 -23.53 -4.51
N TYR A 42 2.90 -24.63 -3.86
CA TYR A 42 3.53 -25.93 -4.10
C TYR A 42 3.35 -26.36 -5.56
N GLY A 43 4.43 -26.83 -6.20
CA GLY A 43 4.41 -27.27 -7.59
C GLY A 43 4.37 -26.15 -8.64
N LYS A 44 4.49 -24.87 -8.23
CA LYS A 44 4.54 -23.72 -9.14
C LYS A 44 5.84 -22.93 -8.97
N PRO A 45 6.42 -22.36 -10.04
CA PRO A 45 7.65 -21.58 -9.99
C PRO A 45 7.41 -20.12 -9.56
N TYR A 46 6.36 -19.86 -8.76
CA TYR A 46 6.03 -18.51 -8.29
C TYR A 46 5.59 -18.51 -6.83
N ALA A 47 5.68 -17.34 -6.21
CA ALA A 47 5.11 -17.06 -4.91
C ALA A 47 4.02 -15.99 -5.04
N LEU A 48 3.14 -15.90 -4.04
CA LEU A 48 2.17 -14.83 -3.91
C LEU A 48 2.55 -13.97 -2.72
N ALA A 49 2.70 -12.67 -2.95
CA ALA A 49 2.88 -11.69 -1.89
C ALA A 49 1.59 -10.90 -1.68
N PHE A 50 1.28 -10.69 -0.40
CA PHE A 50 0.12 -9.96 0.07
C PHE A 50 0.61 -8.66 0.66
N TYR A 51 0.07 -7.56 0.16
CA TYR A 51 0.38 -6.21 0.59
C TYR A 51 -0.84 -5.58 1.23
N ARG A 52 -0.62 -4.87 2.32
CA ARG A 52 -1.55 -3.89 2.86
C ARG A 52 -1.26 -2.58 2.14
N VAL A 53 -2.26 -2.09 1.44
CA VAL A 53 -2.24 -0.75 0.86
C VAL A 53 -2.78 0.17 1.94
N ASN A 54 -1.91 0.98 2.55
CA ASN A 54 -2.35 1.99 3.49
C ASN A 54 -2.96 3.13 2.69
N GLY A 55 -4.27 3.37 2.86
CA GLY A 55 -4.96 4.42 2.13
C GLY A 55 -4.38 5.80 2.43
N ASN A 56 -4.44 6.68 1.43
CA ASN A 56 -4.11 8.09 1.58
C ASN A 56 -5.32 8.95 1.16
N ALA A 57 -5.13 10.25 0.95
CA ALA A 57 -6.23 11.15 0.56
C ALA A 57 -6.93 10.76 -0.77
N THR A 58 -6.29 9.93 -1.60
CA THR A 58 -6.76 9.56 -2.95
C THR A 58 -6.98 8.06 -3.15
N VAL A 59 -6.41 7.21 -2.31
CA VAL A 59 -6.45 5.74 -2.44
C VAL A 59 -7.07 5.16 -1.18
N GLN A 60 -8.08 4.31 -1.36
CA GLN A 60 -8.70 3.60 -0.25
C GLN A 60 -7.77 2.50 0.26
N SER A 61 -7.77 2.27 1.58
CA SER A 61 -7.04 1.15 2.16
C SER A 61 -7.55 -0.18 1.60
N GLY A 62 -6.62 -1.10 1.34
CA GLY A 62 -6.94 -2.35 0.65
C GLY A 62 -5.91 -3.45 0.87
N ILE A 63 -6.24 -4.65 0.39
CA ILE A 63 -5.30 -5.77 0.25
C ILE A 63 -4.96 -5.94 -1.22
N GLN A 64 -3.67 -5.98 -1.53
CA GLN A 64 -3.17 -6.24 -2.86
C GLN A 64 -2.44 -7.58 -2.90
N ILE A 65 -2.72 -8.39 -3.92
CA ILE A 65 -2.10 -9.68 -4.15
C ILE A 65 -1.25 -9.58 -5.40
N ARG A 66 0.03 -9.89 -5.25
CA ARG A 66 1.01 -9.88 -6.33
C ARG A 66 1.61 -11.26 -6.51
N LYS A 67 1.78 -11.67 -7.75
CA LYS A 67 2.56 -12.85 -8.13
C LYS A 67 4.02 -12.43 -8.23
N ILE A 68 4.90 -13.14 -7.54
CA ILE A 68 6.34 -12.99 -7.64
C ILE A 68 6.87 -14.16 -8.44
N GLN A 69 7.42 -13.89 -9.61
CA GLN A 69 8.09 -14.88 -10.46
C GLN A 69 9.39 -14.27 -10.99
N GLU A 70 10.51 -14.99 -10.85
CA GLU A 70 11.80 -14.60 -11.43
C GLU A 70 12.29 -13.19 -11.00
N GLY A 71 11.84 -12.72 -9.83
CA GLY A 71 12.21 -11.40 -9.29
C GLY A 71 11.26 -10.27 -9.70
N GLU A 72 10.30 -10.53 -10.59
CA GLU A 72 9.27 -9.57 -10.97
C GLU A 72 7.99 -9.75 -10.16
N GLU A 73 7.34 -8.62 -9.82
CA GLU A 73 6.03 -8.61 -9.16
C GLU A 73 4.93 -8.19 -10.15
N HIS A 74 3.93 -9.05 -10.32
CA HIS A 74 2.75 -8.75 -11.11
C HIS A 74 1.51 -8.68 -10.23
N LEU A 75 0.76 -7.58 -10.33
CA LEU A 75 -0.52 -7.45 -9.66
C LEU A 75 -1.52 -8.48 -10.19
N LEU A 76 -2.03 -9.35 -9.32
CA LEU A 76 -3.10 -10.29 -9.65
C LEU A 76 -4.47 -9.71 -9.32
N LYS A 77 -4.61 -9.16 -8.11
CA LYS A 77 -5.89 -8.64 -7.63
C LYS A 77 -5.68 -7.57 -6.56
N HIS A 78 -6.56 -6.58 -6.56
CA HIS A 78 -6.69 -5.60 -5.49
C HIS A 78 -8.09 -5.72 -4.90
N TYR A 79 -8.17 -5.68 -3.58
CA TYR A 79 -9.40 -5.71 -2.82
C TYR A 79 -9.48 -4.45 -1.97
N ASP A 80 -10.36 -3.55 -2.39
CA ASP A 80 -10.67 -2.33 -1.64
C ASP A 80 -11.38 -2.69 -0.32
N ARG A 81 -11.32 -1.78 0.66
CA ARG A 81 -12.07 -1.82 1.93
C ARG A 81 -11.60 -2.83 2.97
N TYR A 82 -10.73 -3.76 2.60
CA TYR A 82 -10.16 -4.72 3.56
C TYR A 82 -8.73 -4.31 3.89
N ASN A 83 -8.38 -4.29 5.18
CA ASN A 83 -7.03 -3.92 5.62
C ASN A 83 -6.27 -5.12 6.22
N SER A 84 -6.89 -6.30 6.34
CA SER A 84 -6.25 -7.44 7.00
C SER A 84 -6.73 -8.80 6.46
N ILE A 85 -5.89 -9.82 6.61
CA ILE A 85 -6.14 -11.19 6.16
C ILE A 85 -6.43 -12.07 7.38
N ALA A 86 -7.60 -12.68 7.40
CA ALA A 86 -8.02 -13.58 8.49
C ALA A 86 -7.46 -14.99 8.30
N PHE A 87 -7.57 -15.55 7.10
CA PHE A 87 -7.04 -16.88 6.80
C PHE A 87 -6.68 -17.01 5.32
N LEU A 88 -5.86 -18.01 5.04
CA LEU A 88 -5.39 -18.29 3.70
C LEU A 88 -5.29 -19.79 3.49
N THR A 89 -5.95 -20.30 2.45
CA THR A 89 -5.97 -21.73 2.15
C THR A 89 -5.78 -21.92 0.65
N VAL A 90 -4.81 -22.75 0.29
CA VAL A 90 -4.53 -23.11 -1.10
C VAL A 90 -4.99 -24.55 -1.32
N GLY A 91 -5.83 -24.78 -2.33
CA GLY A 91 -6.29 -26.12 -2.67
C GLY A 91 -6.82 -26.19 -4.10
N LYS A 92 -6.50 -27.30 -4.80
CA LYS A 92 -7.02 -27.61 -6.16
C LYS A 92 -6.88 -26.45 -7.18
N GLY A 93 -5.77 -25.71 -7.13
CA GLY A 93 -5.55 -24.57 -8.05
C GLY A 93 -6.34 -23.30 -7.71
N VAL A 94 -6.96 -23.24 -6.54
CA VAL A 94 -7.67 -22.06 -6.04
C VAL A 94 -7.07 -21.62 -4.72
N LEU A 95 -6.90 -20.31 -4.58
CA LEU A 95 -6.55 -19.65 -3.34
C LEU A 95 -7.83 -19.09 -2.71
N LYS A 96 -8.20 -19.62 -1.54
CA LYS A 96 -9.26 -19.06 -0.70
C LYS A 96 -8.65 -18.11 0.33
N ILE A 97 -9.22 -16.92 0.42
CA ILE A 97 -8.73 -15.84 1.27
C ILE A 97 -9.90 -15.36 2.13
N GLY A 98 -9.73 -15.36 3.45
CA GLY A 98 -10.61 -14.66 4.37
C GLY A 98 -10.13 -13.24 4.56
N LEU A 99 -10.94 -12.25 4.21
CA LEU A 99 -10.64 -10.83 4.36
C LEU A 99 -11.40 -10.27 5.56
N LYS A 100 -10.76 -9.33 6.27
CA LYS A 100 -11.36 -8.63 7.41
C LYS A 100 -10.95 -7.16 7.42
N GLU A 101 -11.75 -6.37 8.14
CA GLU A 101 -11.47 -4.98 8.45
C GLU A 101 -11.13 -4.91 9.95
N ASP A 102 -9.94 -4.41 10.28
CA ASP A 102 -9.50 -4.22 11.66
C ASP A 102 -10.45 -3.21 12.33
N GLY A 103 -11.07 -3.61 13.44
CA GLY A 103 -12.01 -2.79 14.22
C GLY A 103 -13.50 -3.07 13.98
N VAL A 104 -13.87 -3.96 13.04
CA VAL A 104 -15.27 -4.32 12.76
C VAL A 104 -15.53 -5.78 13.14
N GLU A 105 -16.62 -6.05 13.88
CA GLU A 105 -17.16 -7.40 14.07
C GLU A 105 -18.31 -7.66 13.08
N PRO A 106 -18.39 -8.86 12.46
CA PRO A 106 -17.63 -10.07 12.76
C PRO A 106 -16.19 -10.11 12.17
N LYS A 107 -15.33 -10.90 12.81
CA LYS A 107 -13.87 -11.03 12.57
C LYS A 107 -13.48 -11.49 11.15
N VAL A 108 -14.44 -11.93 10.34
CA VAL A 108 -14.31 -12.26 8.91
C VAL A 108 -15.51 -11.64 8.23
N ILE A 109 -15.24 -10.72 7.30
CA ILE A 109 -16.29 -9.97 6.61
C ILE A 109 -16.62 -10.65 5.28
N ASP A 110 -15.61 -11.21 4.62
CA ASP A 110 -15.79 -11.84 3.32
C ASP A 110 -14.77 -12.96 3.06
N SER A 111 -15.15 -13.92 2.21
CA SER A 111 -14.24 -14.95 1.72
C SER A 111 -14.19 -14.93 0.20
N MET A 112 -13.00 -14.67 -0.34
CA MET A 112 -12.79 -14.56 -1.78
C MET A 112 -11.97 -15.73 -2.31
N PHE A 113 -12.24 -16.10 -3.56
CA PHE A 113 -11.56 -17.15 -4.28
C PHE A 113 -10.79 -16.55 -5.44
N LEU A 114 -9.49 -16.80 -5.48
CA LEU A 114 -8.62 -16.41 -6.58
C LEU A 114 -8.18 -17.68 -7.32
N THR A 115 -8.51 -17.78 -8.60
CA THR A 115 -7.97 -18.81 -9.48
C THR A 115 -6.47 -18.59 -9.65
N LEU A 116 -5.68 -19.62 -9.35
CA LEU A 116 -4.23 -19.54 -9.47
C LEU A 116 -3.80 -19.70 -10.93
N PRO A 117 -2.93 -18.81 -11.45
CA PRO A 117 -2.32 -18.99 -12.77
C PRO A 117 -1.37 -20.21 -12.83
#